data_AF-A0AAV6CDI8-F1
#
_entry.id   AF-A0AAV6CDI8-F1
#
_cell.length_a   1.000
_cell.length_b   1.000
_cell.length_c   1.000
_cell.angle_alpha   90.00
_cell.angle_beta   90.00
_cell.angle_gamma   90.00
#
_symmetry.space_group_name_H-M   'P 1'
#
loop_
_entity.id
_entity.type
_entity.pdbx_description
1 polymer ?
#
loop_
_entity_poly.entity_id
_entity_poly.type
_entity_poly.pdbx_seq_one_letter_code
_entity_poly.pdbx_strand_id
1 'polypeptide(L)'
;MDTERSLNRWRKLYATLLRCYPRKHRERFGEAMEQTFNDLLRDRLKSGRSVAALLLWIFFDGLGGVMREIMSHILKSHRSSVWVVVGVLGMLAIPLSAKIVDPNMGWSAFDFVLAGALLLTAGLGFDFLRKLGDWRYKLATAIGIGAALLLTWVNLAVGIIGSENNPLNLMFAGVLVVGVFGALWARVRTRGMARTLFCMALTHALAAGLGISVWRPALNTDAALWSFAVVLIGNLVFILLFLASGLLFQRAGRTLT
;
A
#
# COMPACT_ATOMS: atom_id res chain seq x y z
N MET A 1 -21.03 -1.59 31.26
CA MET A 1 -19.74 -1.96 31.89
C MET A 1 -18.57 -2.05 30.89
N ASP A 2 -18.77 -2.34 29.59
CA ASP A 2 -17.66 -2.46 28.62
C ASP A 2 -17.03 -1.14 28.15
N THR A 3 -17.79 -0.06 28.14
CA THR A 3 -17.41 1.27 27.62
C THR A 3 -16.29 1.93 28.43
N GLU A 4 -16.25 1.69 29.74
CA GLU A 4 -15.29 2.31 30.66
C GLU A 4 -13.92 1.60 30.60
N ARG A 5 -13.93 0.27 30.39
CA ARG A 5 -12.72 -0.52 30.15
C ARG A 5 -12.06 -0.19 28.81
N SER A 6 -12.84 0.08 27.76
CA SER A 6 -12.28 0.50 26.47
C SER A 6 -11.68 1.91 26.56
N LEU A 7 -12.38 2.86 27.20
CA LEU A 7 -11.87 4.21 27.50
C LEU A 7 -10.51 4.19 28.20
N ASN A 8 -10.39 3.41 29.28
CA ASN A 8 -9.17 3.36 30.07
C ASN A 8 -8.01 2.74 29.29
N ARG A 9 -8.27 1.81 28.36
CA ARG A 9 -7.24 1.29 27.45
C ARG A 9 -6.74 2.36 26.49
N TRP A 10 -7.64 3.11 25.85
CA TRP A 10 -7.26 4.17 24.90
C TRP A 10 -6.53 5.33 25.55
N ARG A 11 -6.95 5.74 26.76
CA ARG A 11 -6.24 6.75 27.57
C ARG A 11 -4.82 6.33 27.89
N LYS A 12 -4.63 5.08 28.36
CA LYS A 12 -3.28 4.53 28.64
C LYS A 12 -2.41 4.47 27.38
N LEU A 13 -3.00 4.04 26.26
CA LEU A 13 -2.28 3.95 24.99
C LEU A 13 -1.84 5.33 24.49
N TYR A 14 -2.73 6.33 24.56
CA TYR A 14 -2.43 7.70 24.16
C TYR A 14 -1.41 8.38 25.08
N ALA A 15 -1.54 8.23 26.39
CA ALA A 15 -0.55 8.70 27.35
C ALA A 15 0.84 8.07 27.12
N THR A 16 0.87 6.81 26.65
CA THR A 16 2.11 6.13 26.27
C THR A 16 2.70 6.72 24.97
N LEU A 17 1.87 7.03 23.98
CA LEU A 17 2.29 7.68 22.74
C LEU A 17 2.82 9.12 22.96
N LEU A 18 2.21 9.87 23.87
CA LEU A 18 2.67 11.20 24.29
C LEU A 18 4.09 11.17 24.90
N ARG A 19 4.51 10.04 25.49
CA ARG A 19 5.89 9.89 26.00
C ARG A 19 6.93 9.76 24.89
N CYS A 20 6.52 9.33 23.70
CA CYS A 20 7.39 9.25 22.53
C CYS A 20 7.65 10.63 21.88
N TYR A 21 6.92 11.67 22.28
CA TYR A 21 7.13 13.02 21.77
C TYR A 21 8.37 13.70 22.38
N PRO A 22 9.11 14.51 21.59
CA PRO A 22 10.21 15.31 22.09
C PRO A 22 9.78 16.22 23.25
N ARG A 23 10.61 16.27 24.29
CA ARG A 23 10.28 16.89 25.59
C ARG A 23 9.73 18.31 25.47
N LYS A 24 10.34 19.14 24.61
CA LYS A 24 9.92 20.53 24.34
C LYS A 24 8.50 20.67 23.78
N HIS A 25 8.03 19.70 22.99
CA HIS A 25 6.66 19.70 22.45
C HIS A 25 5.66 19.13 23.45
N ARG A 26 6.06 18.12 24.21
CA ARG A 26 5.22 17.51 25.25
C ARG A 26 4.89 18.49 26.38
N GLU A 27 5.86 19.28 26.82
CA GLU A 27 5.64 20.28 27.88
C GLU A 27 4.73 21.43 27.43
N ARG A 28 4.78 21.80 26.15
CA ARG A 28 3.97 22.91 25.61
C ARG A 28 2.56 22.53 25.21
N PHE A 29 2.36 21.32 24.70
CA PHE A 29 1.10 20.91 24.07
C PHE A 29 0.52 19.61 24.64
N GLY A 30 1.24 18.92 25.53
CA GLY A 30 0.84 17.60 26.03
C GLY A 30 -0.51 17.61 26.73
N GLU A 31 -0.72 18.54 27.67
CA GLU A 31 -1.99 18.63 28.41
C GLU A 31 -3.17 19.01 27.50
N ALA A 32 -2.98 20.00 26.61
CA ALA A 32 -4.01 20.42 25.67
C ALA A 32 -4.39 19.29 24.69
N MET A 33 -3.41 18.52 24.21
CA MET A 33 -3.62 17.36 23.36
C MET A 33 -4.34 16.21 24.10
N GLU A 34 -3.99 15.97 25.36
CA GLU A 34 -4.64 14.96 26.19
C GLU A 34 -6.09 15.32 26.53
N GLN A 35 -6.38 16.58 26.84
CA GLN A 35 -7.76 17.07 27.00
C GLN A 35 -8.55 16.92 25.71
N THR A 36 -8.03 17.41 24.59
CA THR A 36 -8.71 17.32 23.28
C THR A 36 -8.99 15.87 22.90
N PHE A 37 -8.03 14.97 23.13
CA PHE A 37 -8.20 13.54 22.88
C PHE A 37 -9.28 12.92 23.79
N ASN A 38 -9.29 13.28 25.07
CA ASN A 38 -10.30 12.82 26.02
C ASN A 38 -11.70 13.32 25.69
N ASP A 39 -11.83 14.56 25.23
CA ASP A 39 -13.10 15.16 24.81
C ASP A 39 -13.60 14.50 23.52
N LEU A 40 -12.72 14.29 22.53
CA LEU A 40 -13.05 13.56 21.30
C LEU A 40 -13.47 12.12 21.58
N LEU A 41 -12.82 11.42 22.52
CA LEU A 41 -13.24 10.08 22.93
C LEU A 41 -14.61 10.09 23.61
N ARG A 42 -14.86 11.06 24.48
CA ARG A 42 -16.12 11.19 25.23
C ARG A 42 -17.30 11.49 24.31
N ASP A 43 -17.13 12.39 23.35
CA ASP A 43 -18.15 12.69 22.33
C ASP A 43 -18.37 11.53 21.37
N ARG A 44 -17.34 10.74 21.09
CA ARG A 44 -17.45 9.58 20.18
C ARG A 44 -18.13 8.37 20.82
N LEU A 45 -17.95 8.15 22.12
CA LEU A 45 -18.69 7.09 22.84
C LEU A 45 -20.17 7.41 22.97
N LYS A 46 -20.53 8.69 23.02
CA LYS A 46 -21.94 9.14 22.94
C LYS A 46 -22.58 8.92 21.56
N SER A 47 -21.80 8.85 20.48
CA SER A 47 -22.31 8.71 19.10
C SER A 47 -22.21 7.29 18.50
N GLY A 48 -21.73 6.30 19.26
CA GLY A 48 -21.78 4.88 18.89
C GLY A 48 -20.94 4.43 17.68
N ARG A 49 -20.09 5.29 17.10
CA ARG A 49 -19.27 4.94 15.93
C ARG A 49 -17.92 4.36 16.35
N SER A 50 -17.57 3.19 15.79
CA SER A 50 -16.33 2.46 16.11
C SER A 50 -15.07 3.19 15.62
N VAL A 51 -13.96 3.02 16.34
CA VAL A 51 -12.63 3.57 15.96
C VAL A 51 -12.16 3.02 14.60
N ALA A 52 -12.58 1.81 14.24
CA ALA A 52 -12.34 1.22 12.92
C ALA A 52 -12.99 2.03 11.79
N ALA A 53 -14.19 2.58 12.01
CA ALA A 53 -14.84 3.47 11.04
C ALA A 53 -14.07 4.78 10.85
N LEU A 54 -13.34 5.24 11.88
CA LEU A 54 -12.50 6.43 11.83
C LEU A 54 -11.24 6.18 10.99
N LEU A 55 -10.59 5.02 11.18
CA LEU A 55 -9.46 4.59 10.35
C LEU A 55 -9.87 4.36 8.88
N LEU A 56 -11.02 3.72 8.65
CA LEU A 56 -11.60 3.57 7.31
C LEU A 56 -11.92 4.93 6.67
N TRP A 57 -12.51 5.85 7.42
CA TRP A 57 -12.84 7.17 6.92
C TRP A 57 -11.59 7.99 6.57
N ILE A 58 -10.56 7.99 7.42
CA ILE A 58 -9.27 8.64 7.12
C ILE A 58 -8.61 8.02 5.88
N PHE A 59 -8.70 6.69 5.74
CA PHE A 59 -8.19 5.98 4.57
C PHE A 59 -8.93 6.39 3.27
N PHE A 60 -10.26 6.46 3.31
CA PHE A 60 -11.08 6.90 2.18
C PHE A 60 -10.91 8.39 1.87
N ASP A 61 -10.75 9.24 2.88
CA ASP A 61 -10.49 10.68 2.70
C ASP A 61 -9.10 10.93 2.10
N GLY A 62 -8.09 10.12 2.49
CA GLY A 62 -6.77 10.11 1.87
C GLY A 62 -6.80 9.66 0.41
N LEU A 63 -7.55 8.59 0.10
CA LEU A 63 -7.79 8.15 -1.29
C LEU A 63 -8.50 9.24 -2.11
N GLY A 64 -9.51 9.89 -1.54
CA GLY A 64 -10.24 10.98 -2.18
C GLY A 64 -9.38 12.21 -2.43
N GLY A 65 -8.52 12.58 -1.48
CA GLY A 65 -7.52 13.63 -1.63
C GLY A 65 -6.53 13.34 -2.76
N VAL A 66 -6.01 12.11 -2.82
CA VAL A 66 -5.14 11.64 -3.90
C VAL A 66 -5.85 11.66 -5.25
N MET A 67 -7.10 11.18 -5.35
CA MET A 67 -7.90 11.27 -6.58
C MET A 67 -8.12 12.71 -7.03
N ARG A 68 -8.38 13.63 -6.10
CA ARG A 68 -8.61 15.05 -6.40
C ARG A 68 -7.34 15.73 -6.90
N GLU A 69 -6.21 15.42 -6.27
CA GLU A 69 -4.88 15.87 -6.68
C GLU A 69 -4.53 15.32 -8.08
N ILE A 70 -4.78 14.02 -8.33
CA ILE A 70 -4.61 13.35 -9.62
C ILE A 70 -5.44 14.04 -10.71
N MET A 71 -6.72 14.28 -10.44
CA MET A 71 -7.63 14.91 -11.39
C MET A 71 -7.18 16.34 -11.71
N SER A 72 -6.72 17.08 -10.70
CA SER A 72 -6.12 18.41 -10.90
C SER A 72 -4.82 18.38 -11.70
N HIS A 73 -4.01 17.32 -11.57
CA HIS A 73 -2.81 17.11 -12.36
C HIS A 73 -3.16 16.74 -13.82
N ILE A 74 -4.15 15.88 -14.04
CA ILE A 74 -4.64 15.53 -15.39
C ILE A 74 -5.22 16.77 -16.10
N LEU A 75 -6.00 17.58 -15.38
CA LEU A 75 -6.59 18.83 -15.88
C LEU A 75 -5.55 19.93 -16.16
N LYS A 76 -4.37 19.89 -15.53
CA LYS A 76 -3.30 20.90 -15.69
C LYS A 76 -2.07 20.43 -16.50
N SER A 77 -1.95 19.17 -16.92
CA SER A 77 -0.66 18.59 -17.38
C SER A 77 -0.61 18.15 -18.86
N HIS A 78 0.63 18.14 -19.38
CA HIS A 78 1.13 17.96 -20.76
C HIS A 78 0.65 16.72 -21.54
N ARG A 79 0.92 16.72 -22.87
CA ARG A 79 0.68 15.60 -23.83
C ARG A 79 1.01 14.19 -23.29
N SER A 80 2.00 14.02 -22.42
CA SER A 80 2.39 12.69 -21.90
C SER A 80 1.38 12.07 -20.95
N SER A 81 0.70 12.88 -20.11
CA SER A 81 -0.29 12.37 -19.16
C SER A 81 -1.56 11.88 -19.88
N VAL A 82 -1.88 12.45 -21.05
CA VAL A 82 -2.96 11.97 -21.94
C VAL A 82 -2.67 10.54 -22.41
N TRP A 83 -1.43 10.24 -22.80
CA TRP A 83 -1.04 8.89 -23.23
C TRP A 83 -1.15 7.85 -22.10
N VAL A 84 -0.94 8.25 -20.84
CA VAL A 84 -1.19 7.37 -19.69
C VAL A 84 -2.67 7.04 -19.60
N VAL A 85 -3.56 8.03 -19.66
CA VAL A 85 -5.01 7.82 -19.61
C VAL A 85 -5.48 6.94 -20.76
N VAL A 86 -5.03 7.23 -21.99
CA VAL A 86 -5.34 6.42 -23.19
C VAL A 86 -4.85 4.98 -23.01
N GLY A 87 -3.64 4.79 -22.49
CA GLY A 87 -3.10 3.45 -22.20
C GLY A 87 -3.94 2.69 -21.17
N VAL A 88 -4.36 3.34 -20.08
CA VAL A 88 -5.23 2.71 -19.07
C VAL A 88 -6.59 2.34 -19.67
N LEU A 89 -7.23 3.26 -20.40
CA LEU A 89 -8.50 3.00 -21.06
C LEU A 89 -8.38 1.86 -22.07
N GLY A 90 -7.30 1.83 -22.85
CA GLY A 90 -7.02 0.74 -23.81
C GLY A 90 -6.82 -0.61 -23.12
N MET A 91 -6.10 -0.64 -21.99
CA MET A 91 -5.89 -1.87 -21.22
C MET A 91 -7.18 -2.37 -20.55
N LEU A 92 -8.04 -1.46 -20.06
CA LEU A 92 -9.36 -1.81 -19.50
C LEU A 92 -10.41 -2.13 -20.55
N ALA A 93 -10.22 -1.72 -21.81
CA ALA A 93 -11.10 -2.10 -22.90
C ALA A 93 -11.11 -3.62 -23.12
N ILE A 94 -10.01 -4.32 -22.80
CA ILE A 94 -9.92 -5.78 -22.89
C ILE A 94 -10.92 -6.46 -21.94
N PRO A 95 -10.86 -6.30 -20.60
CA PRO A 95 -11.85 -6.89 -19.71
C PRO A 95 -13.26 -6.30 -19.92
N LEU A 96 -13.38 -5.05 -20.36
CA LEU A 96 -14.68 -4.44 -20.62
C LEU A 96 -15.38 -5.09 -21.81
N SER A 97 -14.65 -5.30 -22.92
CA SER A 97 -15.17 -6.04 -24.07
C SER A 97 -15.54 -7.48 -23.68
N ALA A 98 -14.72 -8.15 -22.88
CA ALA A 98 -15.05 -9.48 -22.35
C ALA A 98 -16.35 -9.46 -21.51
N LYS A 99 -16.55 -8.45 -20.66
CA LYS A 99 -17.77 -8.31 -19.84
C LYS A 99 -19.03 -7.99 -20.67
N ILE A 100 -18.87 -7.27 -21.78
CA ILE A 100 -19.97 -6.99 -22.71
C ILE A 100 -20.39 -8.27 -23.43
N VAL A 101 -19.42 -9.11 -23.81
CA VAL A 101 -19.67 -10.39 -24.49
C VAL A 101 -20.21 -11.45 -23.52
N ASP A 102 -19.66 -11.52 -22.31
CA ASP A 102 -20.08 -12.43 -21.26
C ASP A 102 -20.56 -11.65 -20.02
N PRO A 103 -21.89 -11.45 -19.89
CA PRO A 103 -22.47 -10.81 -18.71
C PRO A 103 -22.15 -11.53 -17.40
N ASN A 104 -21.85 -12.83 -17.43
CA ASN A 104 -21.54 -13.63 -16.25
C ASN A 104 -20.06 -13.56 -15.82
N MET A 105 -19.20 -12.87 -16.59
CA MET A 105 -17.81 -12.64 -16.23
C MET A 105 -17.72 -11.99 -14.83
N GLY A 106 -16.88 -12.56 -13.94
CA GLY A 106 -16.83 -12.19 -12.52
C GLY A 106 -16.41 -10.74 -12.19
N TRP A 107 -16.04 -9.93 -13.17
CA TRP A 107 -15.70 -8.52 -12.95
C TRP A 107 -16.95 -7.68 -12.70
N SER A 108 -16.96 -7.02 -11.55
CA SER A 108 -17.94 -6.00 -11.15
C SER A 108 -17.50 -4.62 -11.62
N ALA A 109 -18.41 -3.64 -11.57
CA ALA A 109 -18.07 -2.23 -11.84
C ALA A 109 -16.97 -1.70 -10.89
N PHE A 110 -16.93 -2.22 -9.66
CA PHE A 110 -15.89 -1.87 -8.69
C PHE A 110 -14.50 -2.35 -9.13
N ASP A 111 -14.39 -3.53 -9.74
CA ASP A 111 -13.11 -4.07 -10.20
C ASP A 111 -12.51 -3.22 -11.33
N PHE A 112 -13.34 -2.72 -12.24
CA PHE A 112 -12.91 -1.77 -13.27
C PHE A 112 -12.40 -0.46 -12.68
N VAL A 113 -13.10 0.10 -11.69
CA VAL A 113 -12.68 1.32 -11.01
C VAL A 113 -11.38 1.08 -10.24
N LEU A 114 -11.27 -0.04 -9.52
CA LEU A 114 -10.09 -0.38 -8.74
C LEU A 114 -8.87 -0.60 -9.64
N ALA A 115 -9.02 -1.38 -10.71
CA ALA A 115 -7.98 -1.61 -11.70
C ALA A 115 -7.56 -0.31 -12.40
N GLY A 116 -8.54 0.53 -12.78
CA GLY A 116 -8.29 1.83 -13.37
C GLY A 116 -7.53 2.78 -12.45
N ALA A 117 -7.95 2.88 -11.19
CA ALA A 117 -7.27 3.71 -10.18
C ALA A 117 -5.84 3.22 -9.92
N LEU A 118 -5.64 1.90 -9.83
CA LEU A 118 -4.32 1.28 -9.65
C LEU A 118 -3.39 1.58 -10.84
N LEU A 119 -3.85 1.36 -12.07
CA LEU A 119 -3.08 1.61 -13.28
C LEU A 119 -2.79 3.11 -13.49
N LEU A 120 -3.77 3.98 -13.24
CA LEU A 120 -3.57 5.43 -13.32
C LEU A 120 -2.55 5.92 -12.30
N THR A 121 -2.65 5.48 -11.05
CA THR A 121 -1.72 5.90 -9.99
C THR A 121 -0.30 5.46 -10.32
N ALA A 122 -0.11 4.22 -10.77
CA ALA A 122 1.20 3.73 -11.19
C ALA A 122 1.71 4.48 -12.44
N GLY A 123 0.87 4.63 -13.46
CA GLY A 123 1.22 5.30 -14.72
C GLY A 123 1.61 6.77 -14.54
N LEU A 124 0.88 7.51 -13.69
CA LEU A 124 1.25 8.88 -13.31
C LEU A 124 2.54 8.90 -12.48
N GLY A 125 2.73 7.91 -11.60
CA GLY A 125 4.00 7.72 -10.89
C GLY A 125 5.19 7.57 -11.85
N PHE A 126 5.05 6.77 -12.91
CA PHE A 126 6.05 6.64 -13.97
C PHE A 126 6.24 7.92 -14.80
N ASP A 127 5.16 8.63 -15.14
CA ASP A 127 5.24 9.92 -15.84
C ASP A 127 6.00 10.96 -15.01
N PHE A 128 5.79 10.97 -13.68
CA PHE A 128 6.51 11.84 -12.76
C PHE A 128 8.02 11.58 -12.75
N LEU A 129 8.48 10.34 -13.00
CA LEU A 129 9.91 10.02 -13.07
C LEU A 129 10.65 10.80 -14.17
N ARG A 130 9.94 11.25 -15.21
CA ARG A 130 10.53 12.07 -16.29
C ARG A 130 11.06 13.40 -15.77
N LYS A 131 10.44 13.95 -14.72
CA LYS A 131 10.82 15.24 -14.10
C LYS A 131 12.01 15.14 -13.16
N LEU A 132 12.41 13.92 -12.77
CA LEU A 132 13.52 13.72 -11.85
C LEU A 132 14.87 13.87 -12.59
N GLY A 133 15.94 14.21 -11.87
CA GLY A 133 17.28 14.37 -12.47
C GLY A 133 18.09 13.07 -12.46
N ASP A 134 18.17 12.40 -11.31
CA ASP A 134 19.07 11.26 -11.09
C ASP A 134 18.49 9.95 -11.66
N TRP A 135 19.20 9.35 -12.63
CA TRP A 135 18.87 8.05 -13.21
C TRP A 135 18.73 6.93 -12.18
N ARG A 136 19.60 6.87 -11.16
CA ARG A 136 19.57 5.82 -10.13
C ARG A 136 18.31 5.93 -9.28
N TYR A 137 17.94 7.16 -8.93
CA TYR A 137 16.69 7.44 -8.25
C TYR A 137 15.48 7.04 -9.11
N LYS A 138 15.49 7.39 -10.41
CA LYS A 138 14.43 7.00 -11.36
C LYS A 138 14.28 5.49 -11.44
N LEU A 139 15.37 4.77 -11.66
CA LEU A 139 15.37 3.31 -11.76
C LEU A 139 14.88 2.66 -10.46
N ALA A 140 15.36 3.12 -9.31
CA ALA A 140 14.92 2.63 -8.01
C ALA A 140 13.40 2.81 -7.84
N THR A 141 12.90 4.01 -8.13
CA THR A 141 11.48 4.34 -8.02
C THR A 141 10.64 3.53 -9.01
N ALA A 142 11.12 3.37 -10.25
CA ALA A 142 10.47 2.56 -11.28
C ALA A 142 10.30 1.10 -10.85
N ILE A 143 11.37 0.47 -10.32
CA ILE A 143 11.32 -0.90 -9.81
C ILE A 143 10.34 -0.99 -8.62
N GLY A 144 10.36 -0.02 -7.71
CA GLY A 144 9.47 0.00 -6.54
C GLY A 144 7.99 0.14 -6.91
N ILE A 145 7.66 1.08 -7.80
CA ILE A 145 6.28 1.27 -8.31
C ILE A 145 5.83 0.04 -9.09
N GLY A 146 6.69 -0.49 -9.98
CA GLY A 146 6.37 -1.69 -10.76
C GLY A 146 6.14 -2.92 -9.87
N ALA A 147 6.98 -3.14 -8.86
CA ALA A 147 6.80 -4.22 -7.91
C ALA A 147 5.52 -4.08 -7.08
N ALA A 148 5.19 -2.87 -6.61
CA ALA A 148 3.95 -2.63 -5.86
C ALA A 148 2.70 -2.81 -6.75
N LEU A 149 2.74 -2.35 -8.00
CA LEU A 149 1.69 -2.55 -8.99
C LEU A 149 1.46 -4.05 -9.24
N LEU A 150 2.52 -4.78 -9.58
CA LEU A 150 2.44 -6.22 -9.86
C LEU A 150 2.02 -7.02 -8.64
N LEU A 151 2.50 -6.66 -7.45
CA LEU A 151 2.10 -7.27 -6.19
C LEU A 151 0.58 -7.12 -5.99
N THR A 152 0.06 -5.92 -6.15
CA THR A 152 -1.38 -5.65 -6.02
C THR A 152 -2.17 -6.43 -7.09
N TRP A 153 -1.71 -6.37 -8.34
CA TRP A 153 -2.40 -6.99 -9.47
C TRP A 153 -2.48 -8.51 -9.34
N VAL A 154 -1.35 -9.17 -9.10
CA VAL A 154 -1.29 -10.64 -8.95
C VAL A 154 -2.08 -11.09 -7.72
N ASN A 155 -1.96 -10.37 -6.61
CA ASN A 155 -2.67 -10.73 -5.37
C ASN A 155 -4.19 -10.61 -5.51
N LEU A 156 -4.70 -9.63 -6.26
CA LEU A 156 -6.14 -9.48 -6.52
C LEU A 156 -6.66 -10.45 -7.59
N ALA A 157 -5.84 -10.80 -8.59
CA ALA A 157 -6.27 -11.63 -9.71
C ALA A 157 -6.23 -13.13 -9.40
N VAL A 158 -5.13 -13.61 -8.83
CA VAL A 158 -4.88 -15.05 -8.63
C VAL A 158 -4.68 -15.39 -7.15
N GLY A 159 -4.32 -14.40 -6.33
CA GLY A 159 -3.81 -14.65 -4.98
C GLY A 159 -2.36 -15.13 -5.01
N ILE A 160 -1.60 -14.77 -3.98
CA ILE A 160 -0.20 -15.21 -3.88
C ILE A 160 -0.10 -16.58 -3.22
N ILE A 161 -1.04 -16.92 -2.33
CA ILE A 161 -1.03 -18.18 -1.59
C ILE A 161 -2.36 -18.90 -1.77
N GLY A 162 -2.33 -20.08 -2.39
CA GLY A 162 -3.52 -20.85 -2.68
C GLY A 162 -4.40 -20.14 -3.72
N SER A 163 -5.67 -19.91 -3.39
CA SER A 163 -6.60 -19.15 -4.23
C SER A 163 -6.67 -17.68 -3.84
N GLU A 164 -7.23 -16.85 -4.73
CA GLU A 164 -7.50 -15.43 -4.52
C GLU A 164 -8.36 -15.16 -3.28
N ASN A 165 -9.29 -16.08 -2.97
CA ASN A 165 -10.19 -15.99 -1.82
C ASN A 165 -9.55 -16.41 -0.48
N ASN A 166 -8.26 -16.81 -0.48
CA ASN A 166 -7.56 -17.19 0.73
C ASN A 166 -7.29 -15.95 1.61
N PRO A 167 -7.75 -15.93 2.88
CA PRO A 167 -7.53 -14.79 3.78
C PRO A 167 -6.05 -14.48 4.03
N LEU A 168 -5.14 -15.44 3.82
CA LEU A 168 -3.69 -15.21 3.92
C LEU A 168 -3.19 -14.14 2.94
N ASN A 169 -3.86 -13.95 1.80
CA ASN A 169 -3.49 -12.93 0.82
C ASN A 169 -3.60 -11.49 1.35
N LEU A 170 -4.36 -11.27 2.43
CA LEU A 170 -4.46 -9.97 3.10
C LEU A 170 -3.12 -9.53 3.73
N MET A 171 -2.23 -10.48 4.05
CA MET A 171 -0.91 -10.17 4.60
C MET A 171 -0.05 -9.37 3.60
N PHE A 172 -0.23 -9.61 2.30
CA PHE A 172 0.47 -8.87 1.25
C PHE A 172 -0.04 -7.44 1.08
N ALA A 173 -1.30 -7.15 1.44
CA ALA A 173 -1.78 -5.77 1.55
C ALA A 173 -1.01 -5.01 2.64
N GLY A 174 -0.61 -5.69 3.73
CA GLY A 174 0.28 -5.14 4.76
C GLY A 174 1.63 -4.65 4.21
N VAL A 175 2.18 -5.33 3.20
CA VAL A 175 3.42 -4.89 2.52
C VAL A 175 3.22 -3.55 1.82
N LEU A 176 2.09 -3.38 1.13
CA LEU A 176 1.75 -2.12 0.46
C LEU A 176 1.52 -0.99 1.47
N VAL A 177 0.86 -1.29 2.58
CA VAL A 177 0.66 -0.36 3.71
C VAL A 177 2.01 0.15 4.22
N VAL A 178 2.98 -0.74 4.46
CA VAL A 178 4.35 -0.34 4.85
C VAL A 178 4.99 0.56 3.80
N GLY A 179 4.78 0.27 2.51
CA GLY A 179 5.27 1.11 1.41
C GLY A 179 4.70 2.52 1.43
N VAL A 180 3.37 2.66 1.55
CA VAL A 180 2.68 3.96 1.57
C VAL A 180 3.10 4.78 2.79
N PHE A 181 2.97 4.22 4.00
CA PHE A 181 3.32 4.95 5.22
C PHE A 181 4.82 5.24 5.32
N GLY A 182 5.66 4.30 4.87
CA GLY A 182 7.10 4.50 4.81
C GLY A 182 7.48 5.62 3.85
N ALA A 183 6.88 5.69 2.67
CA ALA A 183 7.12 6.76 1.70
C ALA A 183 6.67 8.14 2.23
N LEU A 184 5.50 8.20 2.88
CA LEU A 184 5.00 9.43 3.53
C LEU A 184 5.92 9.89 4.65
N TRP A 185 6.34 8.98 5.54
CA TRP A 185 7.24 9.28 6.65
C TRP A 185 8.64 9.69 6.16
N ALA A 186 9.15 9.01 5.13
CA ALA A 186 10.40 9.33 4.47
C ALA A 186 10.36 10.66 3.72
N ARG A 187 9.17 11.23 3.48
CA ARG A 187 8.93 12.38 2.61
C ARG A 187 9.59 12.20 1.25
N VAL A 188 9.55 10.97 0.74
CA VAL A 188 10.16 10.56 -0.54
C VAL A 188 11.67 10.86 -0.64
N ARG A 189 12.39 10.96 0.49
CA ARG A 189 13.86 11.15 0.50
C ARG A 189 14.58 9.83 0.24
N THR A 190 15.69 9.86 -0.53
CA THR A 190 16.51 8.69 -0.90
C THR A 190 16.78 7.71 0.26
N ARG A 191 17.34 8.21 1.37
CA ARG A 191 17.67 7.37 2.55
C ARG A 191 16.44 6.77 3.22
N GLY A 192 15.33 7.49 3.26
CA GLY A 192 14.08 7.01 3.85
C GLY A 192 13.38 5.98 2.95
N MET A 193 13.39 6.20 1.64
CA MET A 193 12.87 5.25 0.65
C MET A 193 13.62 3.93 0.66
N ALA A 194 14.97 3.96 0.76
CA ALA A 194 15.77 2.75 0.90
C ALA A 194 15.32 1.89 2.10
N ARG A 195 15.16 2.53 3.27
CA ARG A 195 14.68 1.84 4.49
C ARG A 195 13.27 1.31 4.32
N THR A 196 12.38 2.08 3.69
CA THR A 196 11.00 1.68 3.41
C THR A 196 10.97 0.40 2.59
N LEU A 197 11.75 0.34 1.51
CA LEU A 197 11.79 -0.83 0.63
C LEU A 197 12.42 -2.05 1.29
N PHE A 198 13.42 -1.87 2.14
CA PHE A 198 13.93 -2.97 2.98
C PHE A 198 12.88 -3.45 3.99
N CYS A 199 12.10 -2.54 4.59
CA CYS A 199 10.99 -2.92 5.45
C CYS A 199 9.89 -3.65 4.68
N MET A 200 9.57 -3.24 3.45
CA MET A 200 8.64 -3.94 2.58
C MET A 200 9.15 -5.34 2.24
N ALA A 201 10.44 -5.48 1.88
CA ALA A 201 11.06 -6.78 1.60
C ALA A 201 10.99 -7.71 2.82
N LEU A 202 11.33 -7.21 4.01
CA LEU A 202 11.23 -7.96 5.26
C LEU A 202 9.77 -8.35 5.56
N THR A 203 8.83 -7.42 5.43
CA THR A 203 7.41 -7.68 5.65
C THR A 203 6.89 -8.73 4.69
N HIS A 204 7.30 -8.67 3.42
CA HIS A 204 6.93 -9.66 2.41
C HIS A 204 7.53 -11.02 2.71
N ALA A 205 8.81 -11.10 3.13
CA ALA A 205 9.44 -12.35 3.54
C ALA A 205 8.75 -12.99 4.75
N LEU A 206 8.37 -12.19 5.75
CA LEU A 206 7.61 -12.66 6.91
C LEU A 206 6.21 -13.14 6.50
N ALA A 207 5.50 -12.38 5.64
CA ALA A 207 4.19 -12.77 5.14
C ALA A 207 4.23 -14.07 4.34
N ALA A 208 5.21 -14.20 3.45
CA ALA A 208 5.45 -15.41 2.66
C ALA A 208 5.77 -16.61 3.56
N GLY A 209 6.71 -16.45 4.51
CA GLY A 209 7.10 -17.52 5.42
C GLY A 209 5.95 -18.00 6.31
N LEU A 210 5.19 -17.06 6.89
CA LEU A 210 4.00 -17.38 7.68
C LEU A 210 2.93 -18.04 6.80
N GLY A 211 2.65 -17.46 5.64
CA GLY A 211 1.65 -17.98 4.72
C GLY A 211 1.96 -19.39 4.24
N ILE A 212 3.22 -19.70 3.90
CA ILE A 212 3.68 -21.05 3.55
C ILE A 212 3.61 -22.00 4.74
N SER A 213 3.91 -21.53 5.96
CA SER A 213 3.85 -22.38 7.15
C SER A 213 2.43 -22.86 7.48
N VAL A 214 1.43 -22.03 7.15
CA VAL A 214 0.00 -22.28 7.34
C VAL A 214 -0.59 -23.01 6.14
N TRP A 215 -0.26 -22.58 4.93
CA TRP A 215 -0.72 -23.19 3.68
C TRP A 215 0.15 -24.40 3.31
N ARG A 216 -0.31 -25.59 3.70
CA ARG A 216 0.39 -26.86 3.47
C ARG A 216 -0.32 -27.69 2.39
N PRO A 217 -0.06 -27.45 1.09
CA PRO A 217 -0.59 -28.29 0.03
C PRO A 217 -0.02 -29.72 0.14
N ALA A 218 -0.80 -30.73 -0.21
CA ALA A 218 -0.31 -32.10 -0.31
C ALA A 218 0.63 -32.19 -1.52
N LEU A 219 1.95 -32.27 -1.27
CA LEU A 219 2.99 -32.31 -2.30
C LEU A 219 3.15 -33.71 -2.90
N ASN A 220 2.03 -34.33 -3.30
CA ASN A 220 1.95 -35.70 -3.79
C ASN A 220 1.66 -35.80 -5.29
N THR A 221 1.47 -34.65 -5.97
CA THR A 221 1.21 -34.57 -7.40
C THR A 221 2.10 -33.51 -8.04
N ASP A 222 2.43 -33.70 -9.32
CA ASP A 222 3.24 -32.72 -10.08
C ASP A 222 2.57 -31.33 -10.10
N ALA A 223 1.22 -31.29 -10.17
CA ALA A 223 0.46 -30.05 -10.13
C ALA A 223 0.61 -29.31 -8.78
N ALA A 224 0.60 -30.05 -7.66
CA ALA A 224 0.80 -29.46 -6.33
C ALA A 224 2.24 -28.97 -6.14
N LEU A 225 3.22 -29.72 -6.63
CA LEU A 225 4.63 -29.31 -6.64
C LEU A 225 4.83 -28.04 -7.47
N TRP A 226 4.21 -27.97 -8.65
CA TRP A 226 4.29 -26.78 -9.50
C TRP A 226 3.65 -25.56 -8.83
N SER A 227 2.44 -25.73 -8.28
CA SER A 227 1.74 -24.65 -7.58
C SER A 227 2.59 -24.12 -6.41
N PHE A 228 3.17 -25.03 -5.62
CA PHE A 228 4.05 -24.66 -4.51
C PHE A 228 5.32 -23.94 -4.97
N ALA A 229 5.95 -24.40 -6.06
CA ALA A 229 7.14 -23.76 -6.62
C ALA A 229 6.84 -22.35 -7.15
N VAL A 230 5.70 -22.14 -7.83
CA VAL A 230 5.27 -20.81 -8.31
C VAL A 230 5.08 -19.85 -7.15
N VAL A 231 4.46 -20.30 -6.05
CA VAL A 231 4.33 -19.49 -4.83
C VAL A 231 5.71 -19.10 -4.28
N LEU A 232 6.63 -20.06 -4.14
CA LEU A 232 7.98 -19.79 -3.62
C LEU A 232 8.75 -18.80 -4.49
N ILE A 233 8.77 -19.03 -5.81
CA ILE A 233 9.49 -18.21 -6.78
C ILE A 233 8.87 -16.81 -6.85
N GLY A 234 7.54 -16.72 -6.92
CA GLY A 234 6.84 -15.44 -6.98
C GLY A 234 7.15 -14.54 -5.78
N ASN A 235 7.09 -15.09 -4.56
CA ASN A 235 7.45 -14.36 -3.34
C ASN A 235 8.93 -13.94 -3.34
N LEU A 236 9.84 -14.84 -3.75
CA LEU A 236 11.26 -14.51 -3.86
C LEU A 236 11.51 -13.34 -4.83
N VAL A 237 10.86 -13.35 -5.98
CA VAL A 237 10.97 -12.28 -6.99
C VAL A 237 10.56 -10.93 -6.39
N PHE A 238 9.43 -10.85 -5.69
CA PHE A 238 9.00 -9.60 -5.05
C PHE A 238 9.98 -9.11 -3.98
N ILE A 239 10.47 -10.01 -3.13
CA ILE A 239 11.48 -9.68 -2.12
C ILE A 239 12.73 -9.10 -2.80
N LEU A 240 13.22 -9.75 -3.86
CA LEU A 240 14.40 -9.30 -4.60
C LEU A 240 14.17 -7.96 -5.29
N LEU A 241 12.99 -7.71 -5.86
CA LEU A 241 12.65 -6.43 -6.47
C LEU A 241 12.67 -5.29 -5.43
N PHE A 242 12.09 -5.50 -4.25
CA PHE A 242 12.13 -4.51 -3.18
C PHE A 242 13.55 -4.29 -2.64
N LEU A 243 14.34 -5.35 -2.47
CA LEU A 243 15.75 -5.25 -2.07
C LEU A 243 16.58 -4.49 -3.11
N ALA A 244 16.43 -4.83 -4.41
CA ALA A 244 17.14 -4.17 -5.50
C ALA A 244 16.80 -2.69 -5.58
N SER A 245 15.52 -2.34 -5.49
CA SER A 245 15.06 -0.95 -5.43
C SER A 245 15.65 -0.22 -4.21
N GLY A 246 15.62 -0.83 -3.03
CA GLY A 246 16.18 -0.26 -1.80
C GLY A 246 17.69 -0.01 -1.89
N LEU A 247 18.44 -0.96 -2.46
CA LEU A 247 19.89 -0.84 -2.69
C LEU A 247 20.21 0.30 -3.67
N LEU A 248 19.41 0.46 -4.74
CA LEU A 248 19.59 1.56 -5.69
C LEU A 248 19.33 2.93 -5.03
N PHE A 249 18.30 3.06 -4.19
CA PHE A 249 18.07 4.28 -3.41
C PHE A 249 19.20 4.58 -2.43
N GLN A 250 19.77 3.54 -1.80
CA GLN A 250 20.92 3.70 -0.91
C GLN A 250 22.14 4.21 -1.67
N ARG A 251 22.39 3.69 -2.88
CA ARG A 251 23.49 4.13 -3.76
C ARG A 251 23.27 5.56 -4.27
N ALA A 252 22.05 5.91 -4.68
CA ALA A 252 21.69 7.27 -5.09
C ALA A 252 21.97 8.28 -3.97
N GLY A 253 21.57 7.95 -2.73
CA GLY A 253 21.79 8.82 -1.56
C GLY A 253 23.24 8.98 -1.09
N ARG A 254 24.19 8.18 -1.59
CA ARG A 254 25.64 8.35 -1.33
C ARG A 254 26.33 9.27 -2.35
N THR A 255 25.67 9.57 -3.47
CA THR A 255 26.24 10.40 -4.54
C THR A 255 25.94 11.90 -4.35
N LEU A 256 25.03 12.22 -3.42
CA LEU A 256 24.55 13.58 -3.12
C LEU A 256 25.12 14.15 -1.81
N THR A 257 26.12 13.49 -1.23
CA THR A 257 26.89 13.93 -0.06
C THR A 257 28.36 13.93 -0.40
#